data_AF-A0A8H4U7J9-F1
#
_entry.id   AF-A0A8H4U7J9-F1
#
_cell.length_a   1.000
_cell.length_b   1.000
_cell.length_c   1.000
_cell.angle_alpha   90.00
_cell.angle_beta   90.00
_cell.angle_gamma   90.00
#
_symmetry.space_group_name_H-M   'P 1'
#
loop_
_entity.id
_entity.type
_entity.pdbx_description
1 polymer ?
#
loop_
_entity_poly.entity_id
_entity_poly.type
_entity_poly.pdbx_seq_one_letter_code
_entity_poly.pdbx_strand_id
1 'polypeptide(L)'
;MSHRAKLAELKALRQSGKKAFDNYKVSEVDNIYDEVDDAGYKEIVRGRLNEDDFVVDDNGEGYADDGREDWDRVQQYDSESEEEAAVRGRPSKAAKKSRQEELAKRDANDRDISEYFKGTNKTQPKPKVVKTKADDDFLSGLLGEVDNNIPVPAPRISRIERSGGRRKARALSPAPEPISKKKKLLDTRLPSPPPPVVDDADGFIPPT
;
A
#
# COMPACT_ATOMS: atom_id res chain seq x y z
N MET A 1 25.52 10.41 41.75
CA MET A 1 24.52 10.32 42.83
C MET A 1 24.86 9.17 43.77
N SER A 2 25.11 9.39 45.06
CA SER A 2 25.44 8.32 46.02
C SER A 2 24.18 7.55 46.47
N HIS A 3 24.33 6.28 46.86
CA HIS A 3 23.20 5.43 47.31
C HIS A 3 22.46 6.01 48.53
N ARG A 4 23.18 6.65 49.45
CA ARG A 4 22.60 7.34 50.61
C ARG A 4 21.70 8.51 50.21
N ALA A 5 22.10 9.27 49.20
CA ALA A 5 21.31 10.40 48.72
C ALA A 5 19.95 9.93 48.15
N LYS A 6 19.94 8.85 47.36
CA LYS A 6 18.70 8.25 46.82
C LYS A 6 17.73 7.77 47.91
N LEU A 7 18.24 7.17 49.00
CA LEU A 7 17.40 6.72 50.11
C LEU A 7 16.82 7.88 50.94
N ALA A 8 17.58 8.96 51.11
CA ALA A 8 17.11 10.16 51.79
C ALA A 8 15.98 10.83 51.00
N GLU A 9 16.12 10.90 49.68
CA GLU A 9 15.10 11.41 48.77
C GLU A 9 13.79 10.60 48.84
N LEU A 10 13.86 9.26 48.81
CA LEU A 10 12.68 8.40 48.96
C LEU A 10 11.98 8.58 50.33
N LYS A 11 12.74 8.79 51.40
CA LYS A 11 12.18 9.07 52.73
C LYS A 11 11.46 10.42 52.76
N ALA A 12 12.06 11.46 52.18
CA ALA A 12 11.45 12.79 52.08
C ALA A 12 10.16 12.75 51.25
N LEU A 13 10.16 12.03 50.12
CA LEU A 13 8.96 11.82 49.30
C LEU A 13 7.84 11.13 50.09
N ARG A 14 8.16 10.06 50.83
CA ARG A 14 7.18 9.34 51.67
C ARG A 14 6.61 10.23 52.80
N GLN A 15 7.44 11.06 53.43
CA GLN A 15 7.00 12.00 54.46
C GLN A 15 6.13 13.13 53.90
N SER A 16 6.44 13.60 52.69
CA SER A 16 5.66 14.64 52.01
C SER A 16 4.30 14.17 51.51
N GLY A 17 4.04 12.85 51.49
CA GLY A 17 2.78 12.27 51.02
C GLY A 17 2.55 12.41 49.50
N LYS A 18 3.47 13.03 48.76
CA LYS A 18 3.39 13.24 47.31
C LYS A 18 3.64 11.93 46.58
N LYS A 19 2.80 11.62 45.61
CA LYS A 19 2.97 10.43 44.78
C LYS A 19 4.02 10.70 43.71
N ALA A 20 4.74 9.66 43.28
CA ALA A 20 5.70 9.77 42.18
C ALA A 20 5.05 10.31 40.88
N PHE A 21 3.74 10.07 40.71
CA PHE A 21 2.93 10.59 39.61
C PHE A 21 2.79 12.13 39.63
N ASP A 22 2.83 12.78 40.79
CA ASP A 22 2.70 14.25 40.88
C ASP A 22 3.97 14.96 40.33
N ASN A 23 5.10 14.24 40.27
CA ASN A 23 6.35 14.74 39.69
C ASN A 23 6.55 14.28 38.24
N TYR A 24 5.70 13.39 37.73
CA TYR A 24 5.81 12.88 36.37
C TYR A 24 5.24 13.91 35.39
N LYS A 25 6.13 14.71 34.80
CA LYS A 25 5.79 15.57 33.67
C LYS A 25 5.97 14.76 32.39
N VAL A 26 4.85 14.40 31.77
CA VAL A 26 4.87 13.92 30.38
C VAL A 26 5.31 15.11 29.53
N SER A 27 6.47 15.00 28.89
CA SER A 27 6.85 15.94 27.84
C SER A 27 5.83 15.82 26.71
N GLU A 28 5.25 16.94 26.30
CA GLU A 28 4.45 17.01 25.09
C GLU A 28 5.35 16.55 23.93
N VAL A 29 4.93 15.48 23.26
CA VAL A 29 5.68 14.94 22.11
C VAL A 29 5.43 15.91 20.96
N ASP A 30 6.51 16.40 20.35
CA ASP A 30 6.40 17.23 19.15
C ASP A 30 5.66 16.46 18.06
N ASN A 31 4.82 17.17 17.30
CA ASN A 31 4.09 16.56 16.20
C ASN A 31 5.09 16.00 15.18
N ILE A 32 5.01 14.69 14.93
CA ILE A 32 5.91 13.98 14.02
C ILE A 32 5.62 14.34 12.55
N TYR A 33 4.40 14.80 12.27
CA TYR A 33 3.93 15.11 10.92
C TYR A 33 3.47 16.57 10.82
N ASP A 34 3.83 17.21 9.71
CA ASP A 34 3.23 18.48 9.29
C ASP A 34 2.01 18.19 8.43
N GLU A 35 0.89 18.82 8.79
CA GLU A 35 -0.33 18.80 7.99
C GLU A 35 -0.20 19.85 6.88
N VAL A 36 -0.20 19.39 5.63
CA VAL A 36 -0.05 20.24 4.44
C VAL A 36 -1.25 20.00 3.53
N ASP A 37 -1.74 21.06 2.87
CA ASP A 37 -2.77 20.95 1.85
C ASP A 37 -2.24 20.33 0.55
N ASP A 38 -3.15 19.95 -0.35
CA ASP A 38 -2.79 19.34 -1.64
C ASP A 38 -1.83 20.21 -2.46
N ALA A 39 -1.94 21.54 -2.32
CA ALA A 39 -1.07 22.49 -3.01
C ALA A 39 0.34 22.48 -2.43
N GLY A 40 0.48 22.57 -1.11
CA GLY A 40 1.78 22.53 -0.45
C GLY A 40 2.49 21.18 -0.59
N TYR A 41 1.75 20.05 -0.58
CA TYR A 41 2.35 18.75 -0.87
C TYR A 41 2.97 18.71 -2.27
N LYS A 42 2.25 19.23 -3.28
CA LYS A 42 2.77 19.32 -4.65
C LYS A 42 4.01 20.21 -4.73
N GLU A 43 4.09 21.28 -3.94
CA GLU A 43 5.25 22.14 -3.88
C GLU A 43 6.47 21.43 -3.27
N ILE A 44 6.29 20.71 -2.16
CA ILE A 44 7.36 19.92 -1.52
C ILE A 44 7.92 18.87 -2.48
N VAL A 45 7.04 18.14 -3.16
CA VAL A 45 7.44 17.11 -4.14
C VAL A 45 8.20 17.74 -5.32
N ARG A 46 7.73 18.89 -5.81
CA ARG A 46 8.43 19.64 -6.87
C ARG A 46 9.81 20.12 -6.41
N GLY A 47 9.93 20.59 -5.18
CA GLY A 47 11.21 21.01 -4.59
C GLY A 47 12.22 19.88 -4.64
N ARG A 48 11.86 18.70 -4.11
CA ARG A 48 12.74 17.51 -4.11
C ARG A 48 13.15 17.06 -5.50
N LEU A 49 12.26 17.16 -6.47
CA LEU A 49 12.57 16.79 -7.86
C LEU A 49 13.59 17.75 -8.51
N ASN A 50 13.58 19.02 -8.12
CA ASN A 50 14.50 20.03 -8.66
C ASN A 50 15.87 20.05 -7.97
N GLU A 51 16.03 19.33 -6.86
CA GLU A 51 17.23 19.38 -6.01
C GLU A 51 18.37 18.47 -6.51
N ASP A 52 18.20 17.71 -7.60
CA ASP A 52 19.24 16.90 -8.26
C ASP A 52 20.09 15.99 -7.34
N ASP A 53 19.60 15.69 -6.13
CA ASP A 53 20.27 14.92 -5.07
C ASP A 53 20.14 13.39 -5.24
N PHE A 54 19.91 12.90 -6.47
CA PHE A 54 19.96 11.47 -6.73
C PHE A 54 21.42 10.99 -6.72
N VAL A 55 21.65 9.74 -6.32
CA VAL A 55 23.00 9.17 -6.29
C VAL A 55 23.55 9.11 -7.72
N VAL A 56 24.45 10.03 -8.04
CA VAL A 56 25.27 9.98 -9.26
C VAL A 56 26.43 9.05 -8.99
N ASP A 57 26.50 7.93 -9.71
CA ASP A 57 27.67 7.06 -9.66
C ASP A 57 28.92 7.84 -10.09
N ASP A 58 30.05 7.62 -9.41
CA ASP A 58 31.34 8.29 -9.68
C ASP A 58 31.80 8.08 -11.13
N ASN A 59 31.28 7.04 -11.79
CA ASN A 59 31.52 6.67 -13.18
C ASN A 59 30.72 7.49 -14.20
N GLY A 60 29.83 8.39 -13.78
CA GLY A 60 29.08 9.29 -14.67
C GLY A 60 28.08 8.61 -15.60
N GLU A 61 27.85 7.31 -15.44
CA GLU A 61 26.81 6.51 -16.12
C GLU A 61 25.47 6.54 -15.37
N GLY A 62 25.30 7.52 -14.48
CA GLY A 62 24.21 7.61 -13.49
C GLY A 62 22.80 7.40 -14.05
N TYR A 63 21.92 6.93 -13.16
CA TYR A 63 20.48 6.83 -13.41
C TYR A 63 19.88 8.23 -13.47
N ALA A 64 19.66 8.75 -14.68
CA ALA A 64 18.73 9.87 -14.89
C ALA A 64 17.28 9.35 -14.85
N ASP A 65 16.94 8.65 -13.77
CA ASP A 65 15.58 8.18 -13.49
C ASP A 65 15.10 9.03 -12.31
N ASP A 66 14.21 9.99 -12.58
CA ASP A 66 13.56 10.80 -11.55
C ASP A 66 12.52 10.00 -10.75
N GLY A 67 12.52 8.67 -10.91
CA GLY A 67 11.65 7.72 -10.24
C GLY A 67 10.21 7.78 -10.74
N ARG A 68 9.96 8.49 -11.86
CA ARG A 68 8.65 8.55 -12.47
C ARG A 68 8.51 7.42 -13.46
N GLU A 69 7.61 6.49 -13.16
CA GLU A 69 7.36 5.37 -14.04
C GLU A 69 6.81 5.89 -15.38
N ASP A 70 7.58 5.68 -16.45
CA ASP A 70 7.19 5.92 -17.84
C ASP A 70 5.81 5.32 -18.21
N TRP A 71 5.34 4.36 -17.40
CA TRP A 71 4.05 3.68 -17.51
C TRP A 71 2.84 4.56 -17.14
N ASP A 72 2.99 5.52 -16.22
CA ASP A 72 1.92 6.45 -15.84
C ASP A 72 1.88 7.69 -16.75
N ARG A 73 2.93 7.88 -17.57
CA ARG A 73 2.82 8.75 -18.73
C ARG A 73 1.82 8.10 -19.68
N VAL A 74 0.58 8.61 -19.67
CA VAL A 74 -0.29 8.55 -20.85
C VAL A 74 0.61 9.00 -21.98
N GLN A 75 0.90 8.09 -22.91
CA GLN A 75 1.75 8.32 -24.07
C GLN A 75 1.14 9.47 -24.89
N GLN A 76 1.36 10.70 -24.45
CA GLN A 76 1.31 11.86 -25.30
C GLN A 76 2.54 11.66 -26.16
N TYR A 77 2.31 11.08 -27.33
CA TYR A 77 3.20 11.21 -28.46
C TYR A 77 3.31 12.71 -28.69
N ASP A 78 4.17 13.38 -27.92
CA ASP A 78 4.61 14.71 -28.26
C ASP A 78 5.44 14.49 -29.50
N SER A 79 4.79 14.70 -30.64
CA SER A 79 5.44 15.00 -31.88
C SER A 79 6.07 16.38 -31.75
N GLU A 80 6.92 16.62 -30.75
CA GLU A 80 7.85 17.75 -30.69
C GLU A 80 9.06 17.47 -31.60
N SER A 81 8.78 17.01 -32.82
CA SER A 81 9.73 16.98 -33.91
C SER A 81 9.03 17.54 -35.14
N GLU A 82 9.27 18.83 -35.36
CA GLU A 82 9.00 19.59 -36.59
C GLU A 82 7.52 19.72 -37.04
N GLU A 83 6.66 20.34 -36.21
CA GLU A 83 5.44 21.00 -36.72
C GLU A 83 5.58 22.53 -36.77
N GLU A 84 6.64 23.04 -37.41
CA GLU A 84 6.69 24.44 -37.85
C GLU A 84 6.80 24.58 -39.38
N ALA A 85 6.41 23.57 -40.18
CA ALA A 85 6.51 23.69 -41.64
C ALA A 85 5.56 22.86 -42.52
N ALA A 86 4.40 22.39 -42.04
CA ALA A 86 3.50 21.61 -42.89
C ALA A 86 2.05 22.10 -42.92
N VAL A 87 1.86 23.42 -42.92
CA VAL A 87 0.65 23.99 -43.51
C VAL A 87 0.64 23.67 -45.02
N ARG A 88 -0.29 22.80 -45.42
CA ARG A 88 -0.91 22.75 -46.76
C ARG A 88 -0.06 22.14 -47.89
N GLY A 89 -0.09 20.82 -48.02
CA GLY A 89 0.36 20.16 -49.26
C GLY A 89 0.03 18.67 -49.32
N ARG A 90 -0.52 18.22 -50.46
CA ARG A 90 -0.78 16.80 -50.77
C ARG A 90 0.44 15.92 -50.42
N PRO A 91 0.24 14.72 -49.85
CA PRO A 91 1.36 13.86 -49.46
C PRO A 91 2.18 13.48 -50.71
N SER A 92 3.46 13.83 -50.70
CA SER A 92 4.39 13.49 -51.76
C SER A 92 4.59 11.97 -51.83
N LYS A 93 4.95 11.43 -53.01
CA LYS A 93 5.24 9.99 -53.17
C LYS A 93 6.37 9.50 -52.25
N ALA A 94 7.25 10.40 -51.77
CA ALA A 94 8.31 10.08 -50.83
C ALA A 94 7.78 9.78 -49.42
N ALA A 95 6.82 10.55 -48.91
CA ALA A 95 6.19 10.30 -47.62
C ALA A 95 5.39 8.98 -47.58
N LYS A 96 4.82 8.57 -48.72
CA LYS A 96 4.15 7.26 -48.83
C LYS A 96 5.14 6.10 -48.80
N LYS A 97 6.35 6.29 -49.36
CA LYS A 97 7.39 5.26 -49.36
C LYS A 97 8.03 5.11 -47.98
N SER A 98 8.27 6.20 -47.24
CA SER A 98 8.79 6.10 -45.87
C SER A 98 7.80 5.39 -44.95
N ARG A 99 6.51 5.72 -45.04
CA ARG A 99 5.45 5.05 -44.25
C ARG A 99 5.35 3.56 -44.56
N GLN A 100 5.54 3.14 -45.81
CA GLN A 100 5.55 1.72 -46.18
C GLN A 100 6.80 0.99 -45.66
N GLU A 101 7.96 1.64 -45.68
CA GLU A 101 9.19 1.08 -45.14
C GLU A 101 9.13 0.96 -43.61
N GLU A 102 8.51 1.92 -42.94
CA GLU A 102 8.29 1.91 -41.49
C GLU A 102 7.31 0.80 -41.07
N LEU A 103 6.21 0.62 -41.82
CA LEU A 103 5.27 -0.50 -41.60
C LEU A 103 5.96 -1.86 -41.81
N ALA A 104 6.77 -2.00 -42.86
CA ALA A 104 7.51 -3.24 -43.11
C ALA A 104 8.56 -3.53 -42.01
N LYS A 105 9.20 -2.50 -41.45
CA LYS A 105 10.10 -2.63 -40.30
C LYS A 105 9.34 -2.99 -39.03
N ARG A 106 8.14 -2.45 -38.82
CA ARG A 106 7.28 -2.81 -37.69
C ARG A 106 6.84 -4.27 -37.79
N ASP A 107 6.30 -4.70 -38.93
CA ASP A 107 5.85 -6.08 -39.15
C ASP A 107 6.99 -7.11 -39.02
N ALA A 108 8.22 -6.75 -39.39
CA ALA A 108 9.39 -7.61 -39.20
C ALA A 108 9.83 -7.74 -37.73
N ASN A 109 9.49 -6.76 -36.89
CA ASN A 109 9.75 -6.76 -35.45
C ASN A 109 8.52 -7.21 -34.63
N ASP A 110 7.34 -7.29 -35.27
CA ASP A 110 6.08 -7.76 -34.66
C ASP A 110 6.05 -9.29 -34.64
N ARG A 111 7.03 -9.88 -33.94
CA ARG A 111 7.00 -11.32 -33.64
C ARG A 111 5.90 -11.56 -32.62
N ASP A 112 5.00 -12.48 -32.96
CA ASP A 112 3.90 -12.87 -32.09
C ASP A 112 4.44 -13.24 -30.70
N ILE A 113 3.90 -12.59 -29.68
CA ILE A 113 4.24 -12.77 -28.26
C ILE A 113 4.23 -14.26 -27.87
N SER A 114 3.44 -15.08 -28.58
CA SER A 114 3.43 -16.55 -28.51
C SER A 114 4.81 -17.21 -28.64
N GLU A 115 5.76 -16.63 -29.38
CA GLU A 115 7.12 -17.18 -29.55
C GLU A 115 7.94 -17.12 -28.25
N TYR A 116 7.75 -16.09 -27.44
CA TYR A 116 8.41 -15.93 -26.14
C TYR A 116 7.92 -16.97 -25.12
N PHE A 117 6.67 -17.42 -25.23
CA PHE A 117 6.09 -18.45 -24.36
C PHE A 117 6.42 -19.89 -24.78
N LYS A 118 6.89 -20.12 -26.01
CA LYS A 118 7.28 -21.46 -26.48
C LYS A 118 8.66 -21.91 -25.97
N GLY A 119 9.49 -20.99 -25.49
CA GLY A 119 10.87 -21.26 -25.05
C GLY A 119 11.09 -21.49 -23.55
N THR A 120 10.11 -21.21 -22.69
CA THR A 120 10.32 -21.09 -21.24
C THR A 120 9.93 -22.31 -20.40
N ASN A 121 9.53 -23.43 -21.03
CA ASN A 121 9.22 -24.69 -20.32
C ASN A 121 10.46 -25.53 -19.96
N LYS A 122 11.62 -24.89 -19.74
CA LYS A 122 12.73 -25.55 -19.03
C LYS A 122 12.55 -25.24 -17.55
N THR A 123 11.77 -26.08 -16.87
CA THR A 123 11.68 -26.10 -15.41
C THR A 123 13.09 -26.17 -14.84
N GLN A 124 13.61 -25.02 -14.40
CA GLN A 124 14.86 -24.98 -13.65
C GLN A 124 14.65 -25.84 -12.40
N PRO A 125 15.56 -26.78 -12.09
CA PRO A 125 15.42 -27.59 -10.89
C PRO A 125 15.44 -26.64 -9.69
N LYS A 126 14.30 -26.54 -9.00
CA LYS A 126 14.17 -25.72 -7.79
C LYS A 126 15.31 -26.11 -6.85
N PRO A 127 16.19 -25.17 -6.44
CA PRO A 127 17.21 -25.50 -5.46
C PRO A 127 16.49 -25.91 -4.18
N LYS A 128 16.64 -27.17 -3.80
CA LYS A 128 16.16 -27.66 -2.51
C LYS A 128 17.04 -26.98 -1.47
N VAL A 129 16.48 -26.00 -0.75
CA VAL A 129 17.14 -25.39 0.40
C VAL A 129 17.43 -26.52 1.39
N VAL A 130 18.70 -26.86 1.54
CA VAL A 130 19.14 -27.87 2.50
C VAL A 130 19.12 -27.21 3.86
N LYS A 131 18.17 -27.60 4.72
CA LYS A 131 18.16 -27.18 6.12
C LYS A 131 19.46 -27.66 6.75
N THR A 132 20.32 -26.72 7.13
CA THR A 132 21.57 -27.03 7.82
C THR A 132 21.31 -27.08 9.32
N LYS A 133 22.16 -27.81 10.06
CA LYS A 133 22.08 -27.83 11.54
C LYS A 133 22.23 -26.42 12.14
N ALA A 134 22.99 -25.55 11.48
CA ALA A 134 23.15 -24.16 11.89
C ALA A 134 21.83 -23.38 11.82
N ASP A 135 20.97 -23.66 10.83
CA ASP A 135 19.65 -23.05 10.72
C ASP A 135 18.75 -23.51 11.87
N ASP A 136 18.77 -24.80 12.21
CA ASP A 136 17.98 -25.35 13.32
C ASP A 136 18.46 -24.79 14.68
N ASP A 137 19.78 -24.69 14.89
CA ASP A 137 20.37 -24.10 16.10
C ASP A 137 19.99 -22.60 16.22
N PHE A 138 20.07 -21.85 15.11
CA PHE A 138 19.67 -20.44 15.06
C PHE A 138 18.18 -20.25 15.36
N LEU A 139 17.30 -21.05 14.74
CA LEU A 139 15.85 -21.00 14.97
C LEU A 139 15.49 -21.39 16.40
N SER A 140 16.21 -22.36 17.00
CA SER A 140 16.00 -22.76 18.39
C SER A 140 16.40 -21.65 19.38
N GLY A 141 17.48 -20.90 19.09
CA GLY A 141 17.89 -19.74 19.87
C GLY A 141 16.85 -18.62 19.81
N LEU A 142 16.34 -18.33 18.61
CA LEU A 142 15.31 -17.30 18.39
C LEU A 142 14.00 -17.66 19.11
N LEU A 143 13.54 -18.90 19.01
CA LEU A 143 12.30 -19.33 19.65
C LEU A 143 12.42 -19.41 21.18
N GLY A 144 13.58 -19.84 21.68
CA GLY A 144 13.85 -19.87 23.12
C GLY A 144 13.88 -18.46 23.74
N GLU A 145 14.41 -17.46 23.03
CA GLU A 145 14.36 -16.06 23.51
C GLU A 145 12.93 -15.53 23.61
N VAL A 146 12.07 -15.86 22.64
CA VAL A 146 10.66 -15.45 22.64
C VAL A 146 9.90 -16.05 23.83
N ASP A 147 10.06 -17.35 24.09
CA ASP A 147 9.37 -18.02 25.21
C ASP A 147 9.80 -17.45 26.57
N ASN A 148 11.06 -17.03 26.72
CA ASN A 148 11.58 -16.40 27.94
C ASN A 148 11.14 -14.95 28.11
N ASN A 149 10.69 -14.29 27.04
CA ASN A 149 10.28 -12.89 27.04
C ASN A 149 8.74 -12.71 27.04
N ILE A 150 7.98 -13.78 27.28
CA ILE A 150 6.53 -13.69 27.53
C ILE A 150 6.35 -13.14 28.95
N PRO A 151 5.89 -11.89 29.14
CA PRO A 151 5.58 -11.40 30.48
C PRO A 151 4.48 -12.28 31.08
N VAL A 152 4.72 -12.76 32.31
CA VAL A 152 3.76 -13.60 33.05
C VAL A 152 2.37 -12.98 32.95
N PRO A 153 1.36 -13.68 32.42
CA PRO A 153 0.02 -13.12 32.29
C PRO A 153 -0.49 -12.77 33.69
N ALA A 154 -0.75 -11.48 33.91
CA ALA A 154 -1.27 -11.00 35.18
C ALA A 154 -2.53 -11.77 35.58
N PRO A 155 -2.66 -12.21 36.85
CA PRO A 155 -3.83 -12.95 37.29
C PRO A 155 -5.07 -12.08 37.07
N ARG A 156 -5.93 -12.50 36.13
CA ARG A 156 -7.22 -11.85 35.88
C ARG A 156 -8.12 -12.20 37.05
N ILE A 157 -8.29 -11.26 37.97
CA ILE A 157 -9.29 -11.35 39.03
C ILE A 157 -10.65 -11.36 38.32
N SER A 158 -11.33 -12.50 38.32
CA SER A 158 -12.72 -12.56 37.87
C SER A 158 -13.54 -11.69 38.82
N ARG A 159 -13.93 -10.51 38.34
CA ARG A 159 -14.85 -9.64 39.06
C ARG A 159 -16.16 -10.41 39.19
N ILE A 160 -16.45 -10.85 40.41
CA ILE A 160 -17.77 -11.32 40.82
C ILE A 160 -18.76 -10.19 40.51
N GLU A 161 -19.53 -10.34 39.44
CA GLU A 161 -20.65 -9.46 39.14
C GLU A 161 -21.74 -9.71 40.19
N ARG A 162 -21.80 -8.83 41.18
CA ARG A 162 -22.95 -8.72 42.08
C ARG A 162 -24.14 -8.21 41.26
N SER A 163 -25.08 -9.12 41.05
CA SER A 163 -26.50 -8.94 40.74
C SER A 163 -27.07 -7.53 40.94
N GLY A 164 -27.79 -7.02 39.94
CA GLY A 164 -28.72 -5.91 40.17
C GLY A 164 -29.17 -5.10 38.96
N GLY A 165 -29.48 -5.72 37.82
CA GLY A 165 -30.05 -4.97 36.71
C GLY A 165 -30.58 -5.88 35.61
N ARG A 166 -31.88 -6.19 35.64
CA ARG A 166 -32.59 -6.88 34.55
C ARG A 166 -32.40 -6.09 33.25
N ARG A 167 -31.41 -6.47 32.43
CA ARG A 167 -31.37 -6.06 31.02
C ARG A 167 -32.51 -6.80 30.33
N LYS A 168 -33.55 -6.04 29.94
CA LYS A 168 -34.67 -6.54 29.14
C LYS A 168 -34.09 -7.14 27.86
N ALA A 169 -34.40 -8.41 27.59
CA ALA A 169 -34.03 -9.06 26.35
C ALA A 169 -34.66 -8.29 25.18
N ARG A 170 -33.83 -7.91 24.20
CA ARG A 170 -34.32 -7.38 22.91
C ARG A 170 -35.12 -8.50 22.24
N ALA A 171 -36.35 -8.21 21.80
CA ALA A 171 -37.15 -9.18 21.08
C ALA A 171 -36.43 -9.60 19.79
N LEU A 172 -36.22 -10.90 19.61
CA LEU A 172 -35.76 -11.44 18.33
C LEU A 172 -36.84 -11.17 17.27
N SER A 173 -36.41 -10.78 16.07
CA SER A 173 -37.30 -10.47 14.94
C SER A 173 -38.27 -11.62 14.66
N PRO A 174 -39.53 -11.34 14.25
CA PRO A 174 -40.51 -12.38 13.96
C PRO A 174 -40.06 -13.26 12.79
N ALA A 175 -40.33 -14.56 12.88
CA ALA A 175 -39.95 -15.54 11.85
C ALA A 175 -40.69 -15.26 10.52
N PRO A 176 -40.03 -15.43 9.36
CA PRO A 176 -40.64 -15.16 8.07
C PRO A 176 -41.77 -16.16 7.76
N GLU A 177 -42.92 -15.64 7.32
CA GLU A 177 -44.08 -16.45 6.93
C GLU A 177 -43.86 -17.20 5.61
N PRO A 178 -44.48 -18.40 5.42
CA PRO A 178 -44.33 -19.18 4.20
C PRO A 178 -45.07 -18.53 3.02
N ILE A 179 -44.31 -18.04 2.05
CA ILE A 179 -44.83 -17.38 0.85
C ILE A 179 -45.50 -18.42 -0.07
N SER A 180 -46.80 -18.24 -0.34
CA SER A 180 -47.53 -19.05 -1.32
C SER A 180 -47.25 -18.57 -2.74
N LYS A 181 -46.84 -19.53 -3.60
CA LYS A 181 -46.45 -19.32 -5.00
C LYS A 181 -47.62 -18.76 -5.82
N LYS A 182 -47.46 -17.58 -6.44
CA LYS A 182 -48.40 -17.07 -7.46
C LYS A 182 -47.71 -16.71 -8.78
N LYS A 183 -48.11 -17.50 -9.78
CA LYS A 183 -48.33 -17.33 -11.24
C LYS A 183 -47.60 -16.18 -11.96
N LYS A 184 -46.92 -16.58 -13.06
CA LYS A 184 -46.25 -15.73 -14.03
C LYS A 184 -47.19 -14.71 -14.65
N LEU A 185 -46.85 -13.43 -14.50
CA LEU A 185 -47.43 -12.30 -15.22
C LEU A 185 -46.53 -12.05 -16.44
N LEU A 186 -47.12 -11.94 -17.63
CA LEU A 186 -46.38 -11.68 -18.87
C LEU A 186 -45.92 -10.22 -18.87
N ASP A 187 -44.61 -10.00 -18.90
CA ASP A 187 -43.99 -8.68 -18.89
C ASP A 187 -44.10 -8.05 -20.30
N THR A 188 -44.77 -6.92 -20.41
CA THR A 188 -44.91 -6.11 -21.64
C THR A 188 -44.10 -4.81 -21.55
N ARG A 189 -43.04 -4.78 -20.75
CA ARG A 189 -42.08 -3.67 -20.71
C ARG A 189 -41.00 -3.88 -21.76
N LEU A 190 -40.77 -2.84 -22.56
CA LEU A 190 -39.63 -2.74 -23.48
C LEU A 190 -38.32 -3.01 -22.70
N PRO A 191 -37.33 -3.69 -23.31
CA PRO A 191 -36.05 -3.91 -22.63
C PRO A 191 -35.41 -2.58 -22.27
N SER A 192 -34.99 -2.47 -21.00
CA SER A 192 -34.16 -1.36 -20.51
C SER A 192 -32.91 -1.26 -21.39
N PRO A 193 -32.45 -0.05 -21.74
CA PRO A 193 -31.14 0.11 -22.35
C PRO A 193 -30.06 -0.50 -21.43
N PRO A 194 -28.96 -1.03 -21.99
CA PRO A 194 -27.86 -1.57 -21.18
C PRO A 194 -27.30 -0.46 -20.28
N PRO A 195 -26.89 -0.79 -19.05
CA PRO A 195 -26.23 0.18 -18.18
C PRO A 195 -24.94 0.68 -18.86
N PRO A 196 -24.53 1.94 -18.63
CA PRO A 196 -23.15 2.32 -18.88
C PRO A 196 -22.27 1.42 -18.01
N VAL A 197 -21.31 0.75 -18.64
CA VAL A 197 -20.29 -0.02 -17.92
C VAL A 197 -19.43 0.99 -17.19
N VAL A 198 -19.67 1.12 -15.90
CA VAL A 198 -18.73 1.68 -14.93
C VAL A 198 -18.31 0.51 -14.07
N ASP A 199 -17.03 0.16 -14.12
CA ASP A 199 -16.36 -0.67 -13.13
C ASP A 199 -15.00 0.05 -12.93
N ASP A 200 -14.84 0.94 -11.95
CA ASP A 200 -14.68 0.68 -10.51
C ASP A 200 -13.61 -0.39 -10.29
N ALA A 201 -12.32 -0.03 -10.12
CA ALA A 201 -11.77 0.61 -8.92
C ALA A 201 -12.07 -0.21 -7.65
N ASP A 202 -11.25 -1.24 -7.42
CA ASP A 202 -11.11 -1.85 -6.10
C ASP A 202 -10.39 -0.86 -5.16
N GLY A 203 -11.18 -0.18 -4.35
CA GLY A 203 -10.74 0.37 -3.07
C GLY A 203 -10.88 -0.68 -1.97
N PHE A 204 -9.76 -1.24 -1.50
CA PHE A 204 -9.64 -1.68 -0.10
C PHE A 204 -9.29 -0.46 0.74
N ILE A 205 -10.32 0.08 1.40
CA ILE A 205 -10.32 1.20 2.35
C ILE A 205 -10.59 0.57 3.73
N PRO A 206 -9.78 0.82 4.78
CA PRO A 206 -10.15 1.86 5.77
C PRO A 206 -8.93 2.39 6.57
N PRO A 207 -9.09 3.19 7.65
CA PRO A 207 -10.19 4.04 8.15
C PRO A 207 -9.76 5.53 8.22
N THR A 208 -10.55 6.56 8.55
CA THR A 208 -11.97 6.81 8.91
C THR A 208 -12.17 8.31 8.76
#